data_AF-A0A1G7TR96-F1
#
_entry.id   AF-A0A1G7TR96-F1
#
_cell.length_a   1.000
_cell.length_b   1.000
_cell.length_c   1.000
_cell.angle_alpha   90.00
_cell.angle_beta   90.00
_cell.angle_gamma   90.00
#
_symmetry.space_group_name_H-M   'P 1'
#
loop_
_entity.id
_entity.type
_entity.pdbx_description
1 polymer ?
#
loop_
_entity_poly.entity_id
_entity_poly.type
_entity_poly.pdbx_seq_one_letter_code
_entity_poly.pdbx_strand_id
1 'polypeptide(L)'
;MRFVYSLSASLFATLLHIGCCLLPLFSLIPASVAHTGFLSSYQPMFAVMQWCVLLWLVGRILAYHFFALSFHSRLEMLSFYGSLVITVGGLVIGYREPFKTEEQILAEQHFERFRQSRQLDIHFLEHSGEQRLRTDLSGIDGIRKSSIKVAMPAVSLSYEKGRTSPDEIYQALKTKGYKFQ
;
A
#
# COMPACT_ATOMS: atom_id res chain seq x y z
N MET A 1 -38.20 23.84 18.73
CA MET A 1 -37.01 23.02 19.08
C MET A 1 -36.55 22.12 17.92
N ARG A 2 -36.44 22.62 16.68
CA ARG A 2 -35.95 21.83 15.51
C ARG A 2 -34.54 22.24 15.04
N PHE A 3 -34.02 23.34 15.57
CA PHE A 3 -32.76 23.98 15.16
C PHE A 3 -31.49 23.21 15.56
N VAL A 4 -31.55 22.48 16.68
CA VAL A 4 -30.36 21.79 17.22
C VAL A 4 -30.04 20.53 16.41
N TYR A 5 -31.06 19.82 15.91
CA TYR A 5 -30.86 18.54 15.24
C TYR A 5 -30.30 18.67 13.81
N SER A 6 -30.70 19.69 13.02
CA SER A 6 -30.20 19.83 11.64
C SER A 6 -28.76 20.36 11.61
N LEU A 7 -28.39 21.27 12.51
CA LEU A 7 -27.03 21.78 12.62
C LEU A 7 -26.07 20.68 13.09
N SER A 8 -26.50 19.88 14.08
CA SER A 8 -25.72 18.74 14.59
C SER A 8 -25.51 17.68 13.51
N ALA A 9 -26.57 17.35 12.74
CA ALA A 9 -26.48 16.39 11.65
C ALA A 9 -25.59 16.90 10.50
N SER A 10 -25.66 18.20 10.19
CA SER A 10 -24.78 18.85 9.22
C SER A 10 -23.32 18.84 9.67
N LEU A 11 -23.04 19.13 10.94
CA LEU A 11 -21.70 19.10 11.53
C LEU A 11 -21.13 17.68 11.60
N PHE A 12 -21.96 16.70 11.97
CA PHE A 12 -21.56 15.30 11.94
C PHE A 12 -21.27 14.84 10.51
N ALA A 13 -22.11 15.20 9.55
CA ALA A 13 -21.89 14.88 8.15
C ALA A 13 -20.61 15.54 7.61
N THR A 14 -20.32 16.80 7.96
CA THR A 14 -19.08 17.46 7.54
C THR A 14 -17.85 16.90 8.24
N LEU A 15 -17.89 16.57 9.53
CA LEU A 15 -16.78 15.92 10.24
C LEU A 15 -16.52 14.50 9.73
N LEU A 16 -17.56 13.72 9.50
CA LEU A 16 -17.49 12.39 8.90
C LEU A 16 -16.90 12.47 7.48
N HIS A 17 -17.28 13.51 6.73
CA HIS A 17 -16.79 13.74 5.38
C HIS A 17 -15.35 14.26 5.34
N ILE A 18 -14.96 15.13 6.28
CA ILE A 18 -13.57 15.52 6.49
C ILE A 18 -12.74 14.27 6.82
N GLY A 19 -13.24 13.37 7.67
CA GLY A 19 -12.60 12.08 7.94
C GLY A 19 -12.46 11.19 6.70
N CYS A 20 -13.53 11.06 5.90
CA CYS A 20 -13.55 10.22 4.70
C CYS A 20 -12.76 10.81 3.51
N CYS A 21 -12.64 12.14 3.41
CA CYS A 21 -11.86 12.83 2.37
C CYS A 21 -10.39 13.04 2.76
N LEU A 22 -10.07 13.19 4.05
CA LEU A 22 -8.68 13.25 4.51
C LEU A 22 -8.04 11.86 4.54
N LEU A 23 -8.81 10.79 4.73
CA LEU A 23 -8.28 9.41 4.74
C LEU A 23 -7.50 9.03 3.46
N PRO A 24 -8.02 9.31 2.25
CA PRO A 24 -7.27 9.16 1.00
C PRO A 24 -6.02 10.05 0.96
N LEU A 25 -6.09 11.30 1.45
CA LEU A 25 -4.94 12.20 1.53
C LEU A 25 -3.86 11.69 2.52
N PHE A 26 -4.25 11.05 3.62
CA PHE A 26 -3.32 10.39 4.52
C PHE A 26 -2.64 9.18 3.89
N SER A 27 -3.28 8.52 2.91
CA SER A 27 -2.66 7.43 2.14
C SER A 27 -1.58 7.92 1.16
N LEU A 28 -1.57 9.22 0.84
CA LEU A 28 -0.55 9.87 -0.01
C LEU A 28 0.68 10.34 0.77
N ILE A 29 0.65 10.33 2.12
CA ILE A 29 1.83 10.68 2.92
C ILE A 29 2.82 9.50 2.86
N PRO A 30 4.01 9.66 2.26
CA PRO A 30 5.02 8.62 2.16
C PRO A 30 5.78 8.53 3.49
N ALA A 31 5.10 8.17 4.58
CA ALA A 31 5.74 7.91 5.85
C ALA A 31 4.88 6.97 6.70
N SER A 32 5.29 5.70 6.70
CA SER A 32 5.30 4.76 7.85
C SER A 32 4.02 4.45 8.64
N VAL A 33 2.87 5.09 8.43
CA VAL A 33 1.65 4.87 9.24
C VAL A 33 0.57 4.07 8.48
N ALA A 34 0.66 3.98 7.14
CA ALA A 34 -0.28 3.24 6.29
C ALA A 34 -0.06 1.71 6.29
N HIS A 35 0.83 1.17 7.12
CA HIS A 35 0.98 -0.29 7.29
C HIS A 35 -0.04 -0.92 8.26
N THR A 36 -1.03 -0.16 8.72
CA THR A 36 -2.19 -0.75 9.41
C THR A 36 -3.18 -1.26 8.35
N GLY A 37 -3.00 -2.50 7.89
CA GLY A 37 -3.95 -3.21 7.00
C GLY A 37 -5.39 -3.31 7.54
N PHE A 38 -5.63 -2.81 8.75
CA PHE A 38 -6.94 -2.63 9.35
C PHE A 38 -7.80 -1.63 8.57
N LEU A 39 -7.29 -0.44 8.19
CA LEU A 39 -8.11 0.58 7.53
C LEU A 39 -8.39 0.29 6.05
N SER A 40 -7.45 -0.32 5.34
CA SER A 40 -7.65 -0.68 3.93
C SER A 40 -8.76 -1.73 3.75
N SER A 41 -8.97 -2.60 4.75
CA SER A 41 -10.03 -3.60 4.73
C SER A 41 -11.45 -2.99 4.78
N TYR A 42 -11.62 -1.80 5.38
CA TYR A 42 -12.91 -1.12 5.50
C TYR A 42 -13.14 -0.03 4.44
N GLN A 43 -12.19 0.17 3.52
CA GLN A 43 -12.31 1.09 2.40
C GLN A 43 -13.64 0.98 1.62
N PRO A 44 -14.17 -0.22 1.28
CA PRO A 44 -15.45 -0.32 0.57
C PRO A 44 -16.64 0.16 1.42
N MET A 45 -16.61 -0.01 2.75
CA MET A 45 -17.68 0.50 3.62
C MET A 45 -17.70 2.03 3.65
N PHE A 46 -16.52 2.67 3.71
CA PHE A 46 -16.43 4.13 3.63
C PHE A 46 -16.91 4.66 2.28
N ALA A 47 -16.59 3.98 1.18
CA ALA A 47 -17.07 4.35 -0.15
C ALA A 47 -18.61 4.28 -0.24
N VAL A 48 -19.23 3.21 0.26
CA VAL A 48 -20.70 3.08 0.29
C VAL A 48 -21.34 4.18 1.13
N MET A 49 -20.78 4.46 2.32
CA MET A 49 -21.26 5.54 3.17
C MET A 49 -21.16 6.91 2.48
N GLN A 50 -20.07 7.17 1.78
CA GLN A 50 -19.86 8.40 1.00
C GLN A 50 -20.86 8.52 -0.16
N TRP A 51 -21.18 7.42 -0.85
CA TRP A 51 -22.24 7.39 -1.86
C TRP A 51 -23.62 7.69 -1.27
N CYS A 52 -23.96 7.11 -0.11
CA CYS A 52 -25.22 7.40 0.57
C CYS A 52 -25.35 8.89 0.94
N VAL A 53 -24.28 9.49 1.47
CA VAL A 53 -24.25 10.93 1.80
C VAL A 53 -24.38 11.79 0.54
N LEU A 54 -23.67 11.44 -0.54
CA LEU A 54 -23.76 12.16 -1.81
C LEU A 54 -25.18 12.10 -2.39
N LEU A 55 -25.79 10.92 -2.45
CA LEU A 55 -27.17 10.75 -2.93
C LEU A 55 -28.17 11.54 -2.08
N TRP A 56 -27.98 11.55 -0.76
CA TRP A 56 -28.81 12.33 0.14
C TRP A 56 -28.66 13.85 -0.08
N LEU A 57 -27.42 14.35 -0.23
CA LEU A 57 -27.14 15.75 -0.53
C LEU A 57 -27.77 16.19 -1.86
N VAL A 58 -27.55 15.39 -2.92
CA VAL A 58 -28.11 15.65 -4.25
C VAL A 58 -29.64 15.62 -4.20
N GLY A 59 -30.23 14.61 -3.56
CA GLY A 59 -31.67 14.51 -3.39
C GLY A 59 -32.28 15.72 -2.66
N ARG A 60 -31.60 16.22 -1.62
CA ARG A 60 -32.06 17.40 -0.89
C ARG A 60 -31.97 18.69 -1.72
N ILE A 61 -30.90 18.87 -2.50
CA ILE A 61 -30.75 20.03 -3.40
C ILE A 61 -31.79 19.96 -4.54
N LEU A 62 -32.01 18.78 -5.11
CA LEU A 62 -33.06 18.57 -6.11
C LEU A 62 -34.45 18.85 -5.53
N ALA A 63 -34.72 18.42 -4.30
CA ALA A 63 -36.01 18.66 -3.67
C ALA A 63 -36.26 20.14 -3.37
N TYR A 64 -35.21 20.93 -3.09
CA TYR A 64 -35.32 22.39 -3.02
C TYR A 64 -35.73 23.01 -4.37
N HIS A 65 -35.10 22.59 -5.48
CA HIS A 65 -35.36 23.16 -6.81
C HIS A 65 -36.68 22.70 -7.43
N PHE A 66 -37.05 21.42 -7.27
CA PHE A 66 -38.21 20.84 -7.95
C PHE A 66 -39.47 20.76 -7.09
N PHE A 67 -39.34 20.64 -5.76
CA PHE A 67 -40.47 20.43 -4.85
C PHE A 67 -40.69 21.59 -3.88
N ALA A 68 -40.06 22.74 -4.13
CA ALA A 68 -40.18 23.97 -3.33
C ALA A 68 -39.94 23.78 -1.82
N LEU A 69 -39.17 22.76 -1.41
CA LEU A 69 -38.76 22.62 -0.03
C LEU A 69 -37.83 23.77 0.33
N SER A 70 -38.17 24.57 1.33
CA SER A 70 -37.37 25.73 1.72
C SER A 70 -36.19 25.35 2.60
N PHE A 71 -34.99 25.87 2.30
CA PHE A 71 -33.91 25.97 3.29
C PHE A 71 -34.25 27.03 4.34
N HIS A 72 -33.87 26.80 5.60
CA HIS A 72 -34.16 27.76 6.67
C HIS A 72 -33.27 29.01 6.59
N SER A 73 -32.07 28.89 6.02
CA SER A 73 -31.15 30.02 5.89
C SER A 73 -30.30 29.96 4.62
N ARG A 74 -29.80 31.12 4.19
CA ARG A 74 -28.84 31.20 3.07
C ARG A 74 -27.52 30.49 3.39
N LEU A 75 -27.10 30.49 4.65
CA LEU A 75 -25.91 29.78 5.11
C LEU A 75 -26.08 28.25 5.02
N GLU A 76 -27.25 27.75 5.36
CA GLU A 76 -27.59 26.33 5.19
C GLU A 76 -27.50 25.96 3.70
N MET A 77 -28.12 26.71 2.81
CA MET A 77 -28.02 26.46 1.36
C MET A 77 -26.55 26.43 0.88
N LEU A 78 -25.74 27.40 1.31
CA LEU A 78 -24.33 27.51 0.94
C LEU A 78 -23.49 26.33 1.45
N SER A 79 -23.77 25.82 2.66
CA SER A 79 -23.06 24.67 3.23
C SER A 79 -23.37 23.37 2.48
N PHE A 80 -24.60 23.19 2.01
CA PHE A 80 -24.99 22.06 1.16
C PHE A 80 -24.26 22.09 -0.20
N TYR A 81 -24.22 23.24 -0.87
CA TYR A 81 -23.47 23.39 -2.13
C TYR A 81 -21.95 23.24 -1.94
N GLY A 82 -21.38 23.83 -0.89
CA GLY A 82 -19.97 23.68 -0.57
C GLY A 82 -19.59 22.22 -0.32
N SER A 83 -20.44 21.50 0.44
CA SER A 83 -20.26 20.07 0.70
C SER A 83 -20.35 19.24 -0.58
N LEU A 84 -21.27 19.56 -1.50
CA LEU A 84 -21.38 18.90 -2.80
C LEU A 84 -20.10 19.05 -3.63
N VAL A 85 -19.57 20.28 -3.75
CA VAL A 85 -18.33 20.56 -4.50
C VAL A 85 -17.15 19.78 -3.93
N ILE A 86 -16.99 19.77 -2.61
CA ILE A 86 -15.92 19.02 -1.94
C ILE A 86 -16.09 17.52 -2.19
N THR A 87 -17.30 16.99 -2.08
CA THR A 87 -17.58 15.55 -2.31
C THR A 87 -17.25 15.13 -3.73
N VAL A 88 -17.73 15.89 -4.72
CA VAL A 88 -17.49 15.61 -6.13
C VAL A 88 -16.02 15.79 -6.47
N GLY A 89 -15.36 16.82 -5.95
CA GLY A 89 -13.92 17.02 -6.11
C GLY A 89 -13.12 15.86 -5.57
N GLY A 90 -13.42 15.41 -4.34
CA GLY A 90 -12.79 14.23 -3.73
C GLY A 90 -13.05 12.95 -4.52
N LEU A 91 -14.27 12.77 -5.05
CA LEU A 91 -14.60 11.62 -5.90
C LEU A 91 -13.83 11.66 -7.24
N VAL A 92 -13.69 12.83 -7.86
CA VAL A 92 -12.95 13.01 -9.11
C VAL A 92 -11.46 12.77 -8.90
N ILE A 93 -10.89 13.29 -7.81
CA ILE A 93 -9.49 13.04 -7.43
C ILE A 93 -9.31 11.55 -7.17
N GLY A 94 -10.13 10.94 -6.31
CA GLY A 94 -10.06 9.51 -6.00
C GLY A 94 -10.34 8.59 -7.19
N TYR A 95 -11.16 8.99 -8.17
CA TYR A 95 -11.40 8.27 -9.42
C TYR A 95 -10.29 8.47 -10.45
N ARG A 96 -9.52 9.57 -10.37
CA ARG A 96 -8.34 9.80 -11.22
C ARG A 96 -7.05 9.24 -10.63
N GLU A 97 -6.97 9.06 -9.32
CA GLU A 97 -5.86 8.43 -8.61
C GLU A 97 -5.80 6.88 -8.59
N PRO A 98 -6.74 6.05 -9.12
CA PRO A 98 -6.66 4.60 -8.97
C PRO A 98 -5.83 3.94 -10.09
N PHE A 99 -5.18 4.69 -10.96
CA PHE A 99 -4.17 4.11 -11.82
C PHE A 99 -2.85 4.23 -11.10
N LYS A 100 -2.49 3.14 -10.39
CA LYS A 100 -1.07 2.78 -10.32
C LYS A 100 -0.56 2.95 -11.74
N THR A 101 0.21 4.00 -12.00
CA THR A 101 0.77 4.22 -13.33
C THR A 101 1.52 2.94 -13.71
N GLU A 102 1.71 2.66 -14.99
CA GLU A 102 2.49 1.49 -15.41
C GLU A 102 3.83 1.43 -14.66
N GLU A 103 4.45 2.58 -14.42
CA GLU A 103 5.64 2.76 -13.59
C GLU A 103 5.45 2.34 -12.12
N GLN A 104 4.32 2.66 -11.49
CA GLN A 104 4.03 2.25 -10.10
C GLN A 104 3.75 0.74 -9.99
N ILE A 105 3.10 0.13 -10.99
CA ILE A 105 2.93 -1.33 -11.06
C ILE A 105 4.28 -2.02 -11.21
N LEU A 106 5.12 -1.50 -12.12
CA LEU A 106 6.48 -2.00 -12.30
C LEU A 106 7.29 -1.84 -11.01
N ALA A 107 7.23 -0.68 -10.36
CA ALA A 107 7.91 -0.43 -9.09
C ALA A 107 7.49 -1.42 -8.00
N GLU A 108 6.19 -1.71 -7.86
CA GLU A 108 5.67 -2.70 -6.91
C GLU A 108 6.20 -4.11 -7.23
N GLN A 109 6.21 -4.52 -8.50
CA GLN A 109 6.80 -5.79 -8.91
C GLN A 109 8.31 -5.85 -8.62
N HIS A 110 9.03 -4.74 -8.80
CA HIS A 110 10.43 -4.63 -8.44
C HIS A 110 10.63 -4.74 -6.92
N PHE A 111 9.81 -4.05 -6.13
CA PHE A 111 9.83 -4.13 -4.68
C PHE A 111 9.53 -5.54 -4.16
N GLU A 112 8.55 -6.24 -4.73
CA GLU A 112 8.27 -7.63 -4.35
C GLU A 112 9.43 -8.56 -4.70
N ARG A 113 10.05 -8.39 -5.88
CA ARG A 113 11.29 -9.11 -6.25
C ARG A 113 12.44 -8.82 -5.27
N PHE A 114 12.61 -7.57 -4.84
CA PHE A 114 13.60 -7.21 -3.83
C PHE A 114 13.26 -7.78 -2.45
N ARG A 115 11.98 -7.78 -2.07
CA ARG A 115 11.51 -8.30 -0.78
C ARG A 115 11.77 -9.79 -0.65
N GLN A 116 11.70 -10.54 -1.74
CA GLN A 116 11.98 -11.98 -1.78
C GLN A 116 13.47 -12.30 -1.89
N SER A 117 14.27 -11.38 -2.43
CA SER A 117 15.73 -11.50 -2.49
C SER A 117 16.34 -11.22 -1.11
N ARG A 118 17.22 -12.11 -0.67
CA ARG A 118 18.04 -11.95 0.53
C ARG A 118 19.50 -12.12 0.15
N GLN A 119 20.38 -11.36 0.80
CA GLN A 119 21.82 -11.55 0.66
C GLN A 119 22.33 -12.46 1.77
N LEU A 120 23.30 -13.30 1.43
CA LEU A 120 24.00 -14.19 2.35
C LEU A 120 25.50 -14.05 2.07
N ASP A 121 26.25 -13.76 3.12
CA ASP A 121 27.71 -13.73 3.10
C ASP A 121 28.23 -14.94 3.89
N ILE A 122 29.04 -15.77 3.24
CA ILE A 122 29.60 -17.00 3.81
C ILE A 122 31.11 -16.85 3.90
N HIS A 123 31.66 -17.01 5.09
CA HIS A 123 33.11 -17.04 5.33
C HIS A 123 33.58 -18.48 5.45
N PHE A 124 34.54 -18.87 4.62
CA PHE A 124 35.12 -20.22 4.56
C PHE A 124 36.42 -20.28 5.37
N LEU A 125 36.66 -21.40 6.05
CA LEU A 125 37.89 -21.62 6.83
C LEU A 125 39.09 -21.98 5.94
N GLU A 126 38.84 -22.57 4.76
CA GLU A 126 39.88 -23.05 3.85
C GLU A 126 39.72 -22.46 2.45
N HIS A 127 40.84 -22.29 1.74
CA HIS A 127 40.86 -21.78 0.37
C HIS A 127 40.29 -22.84 -0.59
N SER A 128 38.97 -22.82 -0.73
CA SER A 128 38.22 -23.58 -1.71
C SER A 128 38.45 -23.03 -3.12
N GLY A 129 38.66 -23.91 -4.10
CA GLY A 129 38.80 -23.49 -5.50
C GLY A 129 37.58 -22.68 -5.96
N GLU A 130 37.79 -21.41 -6.32
CA GLU A 130 36.75 -20.44 -6.68
C GLU A 130 35.77 -20.98 -7.72
N GLN A 131 36.30 -21.58 -8.79
CA GLN A 131 35.48 -22.10 -9.88
C GLN A 131 34.58 -23.27 -9.45
N ARG A 132 35.09 -24.13 -8.57
CA ARG A 132 34.33 -25.27 -8.03
C ARG A 132 33.22 -24.77 -7.11
N LEU A 133 33.55 -23.84 -6.21
CA LEU A 133 32.60 -23.24 -5.29
C LEU A 133 31.46 -22.52 -6.03
N ARG A 134 31.80 -21.75 -7.08
CA ARG A 134 30.81 -21.08 -7.93
C ARG A 134 29.88 -22.08 -8.62
N THR A 135 30.43 -23.17 -9.14
CA THR A 135 29.65 -24.24 -9.79
C THR A 135 28.70 -24.88 -8.79
N ASP A 136 29.20 -25.22 -7.60
CA ASP A 136 28.43 -25.87 -6.55
C ASP A 136 27.30 -24.99 -6.02
N LEU A 137 27.54 -23.70 -5.82
CA LEU A 137 26.52 -22.72 -5.43
C LEU A 137 25.48 -22.50 -6.54
N SER A 138 25.91 -22.46 -7.81
CA SER A 138 25.00 -22.26 -8.94
C SER A 138 24.04 -23.43 -9.18
N GLY A 139 24.33 -24.60 -8.59
CA GLY A 139 23.50 -25.79 -8.64
C GLY A 139 22.43 -25.87 -7.54
N ILE A 140 22.46 -24.97 -6.54
CA ILE A 140 21.44 -24.91 -5.49
C ILE A 140 20.23 -24.13 -6.03
N ASP A 141 19.04 -24.74 -6.01
CA ASP A 141 17.82 -24.08 -6.43
C ASP A 141 17.49 -22.89 -5.51
N GLY A 142 17.05 -21.78 -6.10
CA GLY A 142 16.82 -20.52 -5.37
C GLY A 142 18.01 -19.58 -5.23
N ILE A 143 19.23 -19.98 -5.61
CA ILE A 143 20.38 -19.05 -5.67
C ILE A 143 20.43 -18.33 -7.02
N ARG A 144 20.59 -16.99 -6.99
CA ARG A 144 20.74 -16.18 -8.21
C ARG A 144 22.16 -16.24 -8.73
N LYS A 145 22.37 -16.96 -9.84
CA LYS A 145 23.69 -17.17 -10.47
C LYS A 145 24.48 -15.88 -10.73
N SER A 146 23.79 -14.79 -11.12
CA SER A 146 24.41 -13.48 -11.39
C SER A 146 24.84 -12.73 -10.12
N SER A 147 24.35 -13.13 -8.95
CA SER A 147 24.64 -12.48 -7.67
C SER A 147 25.81 -13.11 -6.92
N ILE A 148 26.31 -14.26 -7.36
CA ILE A 148 27.42 -14.97 -6.71
C ILE A 148 28.72 -14.19 -6.97
N LYS A 149 29.24 -13.56 -5.93
CA LYS A 149 30.54 -12.90 -5.89
C LYS A 149 31.47 -13.69 -4.99
N VAL A 150 32.47 -14.34 -5.59
CA VAL A 150 33.49 -15.07 -4.85
C VAL A 150 34.67 -14.15 -4.59
N ALA A 151 35.01 -13.94 -3.33
CA ALA A 151 36.13 -13.13 -2.88
C ALA A 151 36.79 -13.84 -1.69
N MET A 152 37.53 -14.91 -1.99
CA MET A 152 38.06 -15.81 -0.97
C MET A 152 38.82 -15.07 0.14
N PRO A 153 38.57 -15.38 1.43
CA PRO A 153 37.82 -16.53 1.94
C PRO A 153 36.29 -16.33 2.06
N ALA A 154 35.72 -15.25 1.51
CA ALA A 154 34.29 -14.96 1.59
C ALA A 154 33.56 -15.18 0.25
N VAL A 155 32.27 -15.49 0.33
CA VAL A 155 31.36 -15.47 -0.83
C VAL A 155 30.11 -14.71 -0.45
N SER A 156 29.73 -13.75 -1.30
CA SER A 156 28.45 -13.06 -1.21
C SER A 156 27.52 -13.58 -2.30
N LEU A 157 26.28 -13.90 -1.96
CA LEU A 157 25.27 -14.35 -2.90
C LEU A 157 23.88 -13.87 -2.51
N SER A 158 22.98 -13.79 -3.48
CA SER A 158 21.56 -13.56 -3.24
C SER A 158 20.76 -14.85 -3.44
N TYR A 159 19.83 -15.11 -2.54
CA TYR A 159 18.90 -16.24 -2.59
C TYR A 159 17.45 -15.79 -2.45
N GLU A 160 16.51 -16.62 -2.91
CA GLU A 160 15.08 -16.36 -2.83
C GLU A 160 14.47 -17.06 -1.62
N LYS A 161 13.92 -16.29 -0.67
CA LYS A 161 13.40 -16.78 0.63
C LYS A 161 12.32 -17.88 0.52
N GLY A 162 11.62 -17.97 -0.61
CA GLY A 162 10.59 -18.98 -0.86
C GLY A 162 11.10 -20.28 -1.48
N ARG A 163 12.33 -20.31 -1.99
CA ARG A 163 12.93 -21.48 -2.66
C ARG A 163 14.02 -22.14 -1.85
N THR A 164 14.79 -21.36 -1.10
CA THR A 164 15.83 -21.88 -0.24
C THR A 164 16.05 -21.00 0.99
N SER A 165 16.73 -21.56 2.00
CA SER A 165 17.11 -20.88 3.23
C SER A 165 18.64 -20.90 3.42
N PRO A 166 19.20 -19.99 4.24
CA PRO A 166 20.62 -20.03 4.57
C PRO A 166 21.05 -21.41 5.10
N ASP A 167 20.25 -22.03 5.97
CA ASP A 167 20.55 -23.32 6.57
C ASP A 167 20.66 -24.43 5.53
N GLU A 168 19.76 -24.45 4.54
CA GLU A 168 19.84 -25.39 3.41
C GLU A 168 21.09 -25.16 2.56
N ILE A 169 21.46 -23.90 2.31
CA ILE A 169 22.69 -23.55 1.58
C ILE A 169 23.92 -24.05 2.35
N TYR A 170 23.99 -23.78 3.66
CA TYR A 170 25.07 -24.27 4.52
C TYR A 170 25.12 -25.80 4.56
N GLN A 171 23.97 -26.48 4.64
CA GLN A 171 23.90 -27.94 4.61
C GLN A 171 24.38 -28.51 3.27
N ALA A 172 23.92 -27.94 2.15
CA ALA A 172 24.35 -28.36 0.82
C ALA A 172 25.87 -28.21 0.64
N LEU A 173 26.44 -27.08 1.09
CA LEU A 173 27.88 -26.88 1.06
C LEU A 173 28.62 -27.83 2.02
N LYS A 174 28.08 -28.09 3.22
CA LYS A 174 28.69 -29.02 4.19
C LYS A 174 28.76 -30.44 3.64
N THR A 175 27.71 -30.92 2.97
CA THR A 175 27.70 -32.25 2.33
C THR A 175 28.76 -32.38 1.22
N LYS A 176 29.18 -31.27 0.62
CA LYS A 176 30.25 -31.21 -0.39
C LYS A 176 31.66 -31.06 0.21
N GLY A 177 31.76 -30.98 1.55
CA GLY A 177 33.04 -30.92 2.27
C GLY A 177 33.55 -29.52 2.58
N TYR A 178 32.74 -28.47 2.35
CA TYR A 178 33.10 -27.11 2.72
C TYR A 178 33.02 -26.89 4.24
N LYS A 179 33.96 -26.10 4.77
CA LYS A 179 34.00 -25.68 6.17
C LYS A 179 33.86 -24.16 6.28
N PHE A 180 33.03 -23.70 7.20
CA PHE A 180 32.70 -22.29 7.40
C PHE A 180 33.09 -21.85 8.81
N GLN A 181 33.31 -20.56 8.99
CA GLN A 181 33.56 -19.93 10.28
C GLN A 181 32.24 -19.56 10.97
#